data_AF-A0A5S9M1E0-F1
#
_entry.id   AF-A0A5S9M1E0-F1
#
_cell.length_a   1.000
_cell.length_b   1.000
_cell.length_c   1.000
_cell.angle_alpha   90.00
_cell.angle_beta   90.00
_cell.angle_gamma   90.00
#
_symmetry.space_group_name_H-M   'P 1'
#
loop_
_entity.id
_entity.type
_entity.pdbx_description
1 polymer ?
#
loop_
_entity_poly.entity_id
_entity_poly.type
_entity_poly.pdbx_seq_one_letter_code
_entity_poly.pdbx_strand_id
1 'polypeptide(L)' 'MGKTLKAAEAYGVKQVVLAGGVAANKGLREALTSAFTKLPDVKVIIPPLSLCTDNAAMIAAAGTVAF' A
#
# COMPACT_ATOMS: atom_id res chain seq x y z
N MET A 1 3.89 1.10 -12.48
CA MET A 1 3.03 0.07 -11.86
C MET A 1 3.35 -1.38 -12.24
N GLY A 2 4.09 -1.64 -13.33
CA GLY A 2 4.31 -3.01 -13.82
C GLY A 2 5.01 -3.98 -12.86
N LYS A 3 5.91 -3.51 -11.98
CA LYS A 3 6.61 -4.39 -11.02
C LYS A 3 5.66 -4.94 -9.94
N THR A 4 4.83 -4.08 -9.37
CA THR A 4 3.90 -4.43 -8.28
C THR A 4 2.80 -5.38 -8.75
N LEU A 5 2.24 -5.16 -9.94
CA LEU A 5 1.25 -6.07 -10.54
C LEU A 5 1.85 -7.46 -10.79
N LYS A 6 3.02 -7.53 -11.44
CA LYS A 6 3.73 -8.78 -11.69
C LYS A 6 4.03 -9.54 -10.40
N ALA A 7 4.43 -8.84 -9.34
CA ALA A 7 4.65 -9.44 -8.04
C ALA A 7 3.35 -9.96 -7.43
N ALA A 8 2.25 -9.20 -7.51
CA ALA A 8 0.96 -9.62 -6.97
C ALA A 8 0.46 -10.91 -7.62
N GLU A 9 0.60 -11.03 -8.95
CA GLU A 9 0.26 -12.24 -9.71
C GLU A 9 1.20 -13.40 -9.36
N ALA A 10 2.52 -13.17 -9.39
CA ALA A 10 3.51 -14.22 -9.17
C ALA A 10 3.44 -14.86 -7.76
N TYR A 11 3.04 -14.08 -6.76
CA TYR A 11 2.94 -14.54 -5.37
C TYR A 11 1.51 -14.78 -4.90
N GLY A 12 0.49 -14.59 -5.76
CA GLY A 12 -0.91 -14.81 -5.41
C GLY A 12 -1.36 -14.03 -4.17
N VAL A 13 -0.90 -12.79 -4.00
CA VAL A 13 -1.16 -12.01 -2.78
C VAL A 13 -2.63 -11.60 -2.70
N LYS A 14 -3.18 -11.55 -1.48
CA LYS A 14 -4.56 -11.09 -1.26
C LYS A 14 -4.67 -9.57 -1.13
N GLN A 15 -3.56 -8.91 -0.83
CA GLN A 15 -3.52 -7.48 -0.49
C GLN A 15 -2.23 -6.83 -0.96
N VAL A 16 -2.34 -5.56 -1.37
CA VAL A 16 -1.21 -4.69 -1.66
C VAL A 16 -1.37 -3.39 -0.90
N VAL A 17 -0.33 -3.00 -0.16
CA VAL A 17 -0.32 -1.77 0.65
C VAL A 17 0.57 -0.72 -0.01
N LEU A 18 0.07 0.50 -0.17
CA LEU A 18 0.85 1.67 -0.60
C LEU A 18 1.15 2.56 0.60
N ALA A 19 2.41 2.56 1.06
CA ALA A 19 2.90 3.33 2.21
C ALA A 19 4.18 4.12 1.88
N GLY A 20 4.62 4.97 2.80
CA GLY A 20 5.78 5.86 2.66
C GLY A 20 5.42 7.26 2.18
N GLY A 21 6.34 8.23 2.31
CA GLY A 21 6.04 9.64 2.02
C GLY A 21 5.52 9.91 0.60
N VAL A 22 6.02 9.17 -0.39
CA VAL A 22 5.56 9.29 -1.80
C VAL A 22 4.14 8.74 -1.99
N ALA A 23 3.62 7.91 -1.07
CA ALA A 23 2.23 7.45 -1.09
C ALA A 23 1.23 8.60 -0.92
N ALA A 24 1.65 9.79 -0.48
CA ALA A 24 0.80 10.98 -0.46
C ALA A 24 0.47 11.53 -1.86
N ASN A 25 1.21 11.10 -2.90
CA ASN A 25 0.99 11.54 -4.27
C ASN A 25 -0.34 11.00 -4.83
N LYS A 26 -1.27 11.89 -5.19
CA LYS A 26 -2.60 11.53 -5.71
C LYS A 26 -2.53 10.72 -7.01
N GLY A 27 -1.69 11.13 -7.96
CA GLY A 27 -1.53 10.41 -9.23
C GLY A 27 -1.01 8.99 -9.05
N LEU A 28 -0.12 8.76 -8.07
CA LEU A 28 0.33 7.42 -7.70
C LEU A 28 -0.81 6.57 -7.13
N ARG A 29 -1.63 7.15 -6.22
CA ARG A 29 -2.80 6.45 -5.64
C ARG A 29 -3.79 6.02 -6.71
N GLU A 30 -4.14 6.93 -7.61
CA GLU A 30 -5.05 6.69 -8.72
C GLU A 30 -4.49 5.63 -9.68
N ALA A 31 -3.25 5.83 -10.15
CA ALA A 31 -2.62 4.88 -11.07
C ALA A 31 -2.46 3.47 -10.49
N LEU A 32 -2.18 3.35 -9.20
CA LEU A 32 -2.12 2.04 -8.52
C LEU A 32 -3.52 1.42 -8.42
N THR A 33 -4.51 2.18 -7.97
CA THR A 33 -5.89 1.70 -7.82
C THR A 33 -6.47 1.24 -9.16
N SER A 34 -6.29 2.04 -10.22
CA SER A 34 -6.70 1.69 -11.58
C SER A 34 -5.98 0.45 -12.11
N ALA A 35 -4.68 0.30 -11.83
CA ALA A 35 -3.91 -0.84 -12.29
C ALA A 35 -4.42 -2.17 -11.68
N PHE A 36 -4.81 -2.15 -10.41
CA PHE A 36 -5.30 -3.33 -9.68
C PHE A 36 -6.75 -3.71 -9.97
N THR A 37 -7.49 -2.92 -10.77
CA THR A 37 -8.81 -3.33 -11.27
C THR A 37 -8.77 -4.62 -12.09
N LYS A 38 -7.60 -4.96 -12.65
CA LYS A 38 -7.35 -6.23 -13.38
C LYS A 38 -7.22 -7.45 -12.47
N LEU A 39 -7.06 -7.25 -11.16
CA LEU A 39 -6.90 -8.29 -10.14
C LEU A 39 -7.95 -8.03 -9.04
N PRO A 40 -9.25 -8.29 -9.31
CA PRO A 40 -10.35 -7.89 -8.42
C PRO A 40 -10.29 -8.56 -7.04
N ASP A 41 -9.62 -9.72 -6.94
CA ASP A 41 -9.43 -10.45 -5.68
C ASP A 41 -8.32 -9.85 -4.80
N VAL A 42 -7.57 -8.88 -5.31
CA VAL A 42 -6.45 -8.23 -4.60
C VAL A 42 -6.90 -6.87 -4.06
N LYS A 43 -6.95 -6.75 -2.74
CA LYS A 43 -7.32 -5.49 -2.09
C LYS A 43 -6.15 -4.51 -2.06
N VAL A 44 -6.31 -3.34 -2.67
CA VAL A 44 -5.37 -2.21 -2.50
C VAL A 44 -5.72 -1.45 -1.23
N ILE A 45 -4.75 -1.32 -0.33
CA ILE A 45 -4.87 -0.59 0.93
C ILE A 45 -3.96 0.63 0.87
N ILE A 46 -4.54 1.82 1.08
CA ILE A 46 -3.80 3.07 1.12
C ILE A 46 -4.17 3.76 2.44
N PRO A 47 -3.21 3.98 3.37
CA PRO A 47 -3.50 4.65 4.63
C PRO A 47 -3.99 6.10 4.42
N PRO A 48 -4.64 6.69 5.44
CA PRO A 48 -4.86 8.13 5.53
C PRO A 48 -3.56 8.90 5.31
N LEU A 49 -3.64 10.09 4.68
CA LEU A 49 -2.45 10.89 4.36
C LEU A 49 -1.57 11.18 5.57
N SER A 50 -2.18 11.44 6.73
CA SER A 50 -1.49 11.68 8.01
C SER A 50 -0.67 10.48 8.52
N LEU A 51 -0.92 9.28 7.97
CA LEU A 51 -0.24 8.04 8.36
C LEU A 51 0.71 7.51 7.29
N CYS A 52 0.84 8.18 6.13
CA CYS A 52 1.69 7.71 5.05
C CYS A 52 3.17 8.09 5.22
N THR A 53 3.47 9.19 5.91
CA THR A 53 4.85 9.62 6.19
C THR A 53 5.39 8.96 7.45
N ASP A 54 6.69 9.10 7.69
CA ASP A 54 7.28 8.71 8.97
C ASP A 54 6.61 9.49 10.10
N ASN A 55 6.04 8.77 11.07
CA ASN A 55 5.28 9.36 12.17
C ASN A 55 5.35 8.49 13.43
N ALA A 56 5.09 9.09 14.59
CA ALA A 56 5.15 8.39 15.88
C ALA A 56 4.12 7.26 16.00
N ALA A 57 2.98 7.34 15.30
CA ALA A 57 1.96 6.29 15.33
C ALA A 57 2.46 4.99 14.69
N MET A 58 3.28 5.06 13.62
CA MET A 58 3.93 3.89 13.03
C MET A 58 4.86 3.19 14.03
N ILE A 59 5.67 3.96 14.77
CA ILE A 59 6.61 3.43 15.76
C ILE A 59 5.85 2.83 16.94
N ALA A 60 4.81 3.51 17.44
CA ALA A 60 3.95 2.99 18.49
C ALA A 60 3.27 1.68 18.06
N ALA A 61 2.71 1.61 16.85
CA ALA A 61 2.08 0.41 16.32
C ALA A 61 3.09 -0.75 16.19
N ALA A 62 4.30 -0.47 15.71
CA ALA A 62 5.37 -1.48 15.64
C ALA A 62 5.75 -2.00 17.03
N GLY A 63 5.86 -1.11 18.03
CA GLY A 63 6.11 -1.47 19.42
C GLY A 63 5.04 -2.38 20.00
N THR A 64 3.77 -2.01 19.84
CA THR A 64 2.61 -2.80 20.32
C THR A 64 2.49 -4.18 19.68
N VAL A 65 3.03 -4.37 18.48
CA VAL A 65 3.04 -5.68 17.80
C VAL A 65 4.26 -6.52 18.20
N ALA A 66 5.39 -5.88 18.51
CA ALA A 66 6.64 -6.57 18.80
C ALA A 66 6.81 -6.96 20.28
N PHE A 67 6.13 -6.28 21.20
CA PHE A 67 6.24 -6.45 22.66
C PHE A 67 4.86 -6.51 23.30
#